data_AF-A0A9D9DGZ6-F1
#
_entry.id   AF-A0A9D9DGZ6-F1
#
_cell.length_a   1.000
_cell.length_b   1.000
_cell.length_c   1.000
_cell.angle_alpha   90.00
_cell.angle_beta   90.00
_cell.angle_gamma   90.00
#
_symmetry.space_group_name_H-M   'P 1'
#
loop_
_entity.id
_entity.type
_entity.pdbx_description
1 polymer ?
#
loop_
_entity_poly.entity_id
_entity_poly.type
_entity_poly.pdbx_seq_one_letter_code
_entity_poly.pdbx_strand_id
1 'polypeptide(L)' 'MELKRKIYDKLVKWKEESKGKTALLIEGARRVGKTTITQKFGKENYRSYALIDFNRVSSKLKSSFNSNLNNLDILF' A
#
# COMPACT_ATOMS: atom_id res chain seq x y z
N MET A 1 -15.07 0.51 -20.61
CA MET A 1 -15.79 0.20 -19.36
C MET A 1 -14.81 -0.49 -18.43
N GLU A 2 -14.47 0.10 -17.28
CA GLU A 2 -13.50 -0.51 -16.35
C GLU A 2 -14.23 -1.46 -15.40
N LEU A 3 -13.77 -2.72 -15.29
CA LEU A 3 -14.41 -3.72 -14.45
C LEU A 3 -14.19 -3.40 -12.96
N LYS A 4 -15.26 -3.09 -12.22
CA LYS A 4 -15.19 -2.87 -10.77
C LYS A 4 -14.82 -4.18 -10.07
N ARG A 5 -13.69 -4.18 -9.36
CA ARG A 5 -13.21 -5.34 -8.60
C ARG A 5 -13.89 -5.43 -7.23
N LYS A 6 -14.34 -6.63 -6.85
CA LYS A 6 -14.98 -6.91 -5.54
C LYS A 6 -14.16 -6.47 -4.33
N ILE A 7 -12.81 -6.46 -4.43
CA ILE A 7 -11.95 -6.05 -3.32
C ILE A 7 -11.99 -4.54 -3.06
N TYR A 8 -12.37 -3.72 -4.04
CA TYR A 8 -12.37 -2.26 -3.89
C TYR A 8 -13.30 -1.81 -2.75
N ASP A 9 -14.51 -2.38 -2.69
CA ASP A 9 -15.47 -2.06 -1.63
C ASP A 9 -14.96 -2.47 -0.24
N LYS A 10 -14.13 -3.53 -0.15
CA LYS A 10 -13.45 -3.90 1.10
C LYS A 10 -12.39 -2.89 1.51
N LEU A 11 -11.67 -2.29 0.56
CA LEU A 11 -10.67 -1.24 0.85
C LEU A 11 -11.33 0.03 1.36
N VAL A 12 -12.46 0.43 0.76
CA VAL A 12 -13.26 1.58 1.23
C VAL A 12 -13.75 1.34 2.65
N LYS A 13 -14.38 0.18 2.89
CA LYS A 13 -14.85 -0.21 4.22
C LYS A 13 -13.72 -0.19 5.26
N TRP A 14 -12.56 -0.76 4.94
CA TRP A 14 -11.40 -0.72 5.83
C TRP A 14 -10.98 0.72 6.17
N LYS A 15 -10.91 1.63 5.19
CA LYS A 15 -10.53 3.03 5.44
C LYS A 15 -11.50 3.71 6.41
N GLU A 16 -12.80 3.50 6.22
CA GLU A 16 -13.87 4.08 7.05
C GLU A 16 -13.84 3.55 8.49
N GLU A 17 -13.63 2.24 8.66
CA GLU A 17 -13.63 1.57 9.96
C GLU A 17 -12.30 1.77 10.72
N SER A 18 -11.17 1.61 10.03
CA SER A 18 -9.83 1.70 10.62
C SER A 18 -9.46 3.13 11.01
N LYS A 19 -9.89 4.12 10.21
CA LYS A 19 -9.53 5.53 10.39
C LYS A 19 -8.02 5.75 10.60
N GLY A 20 -7.19 4.98 9.89
CA GLY A 20 -5.73 5.05 9.93
C GLY A 20 -5.06 4.29 11.08
N LYS A 21 -5.80 3.55 11.91
CA LYS A 21 -5.26 2.82 13.06
C LYS A 21 -4.60 1.49 12.69
N THR A 22 -4.88 0.96 11.51
CA THR A 22 -4.37 -0.34 11.05
C THR A 22 -3.79 -0.22 9.65
N ALA A 23 -3.05 -1.26 9.24
CA ALA A 23 -2.56 -1.43 7.88
C ALA A 23 -3.25 -2.63 7.21
N LEU A 24 -3.26 -2.67 5.87
CA LEU A 24 -3.74 -3.81 5.09
C LEU A 24 -2.59 -4.60 4.49
N LEU A 25 -2.67 -5.92 4.61
CA LEU A 25 -1.86 -6.87 3.83
C LEU A 25 -2.73 -7.43 2.70
N ILE A 26 -2.28 -7.27 1.45
CA ILE A 26 -3.01 -7.74 0.26
C ILE A 26 -2.23 -8.86 -0.42
N GLU A 27 -2.74 -10.08 -0.28
CA GLU A 27 -2.08 -11.30 -0.74
C GLU A 27 -2.75 -11.88 -2.00
N GLY A 28 -2.07 -12.86 -2.62
CA GLY A 28 -2.58 -13.60 -3.77
C GLY A 28 -1.52 -13.89 -4.82
N ALA A 29 -1.90 -14.58 -5.89
CA ALA A 29 -0.98 -15.00 -6.94
C ALA A 29 -0.27 -13.83 -7.67
N ARG A 30 0.86 -14.12 -8.32
CA ARG A 30 1.60 -13.13 -9.12
C ARG A 30 0.71 -12.65 -10.29
N ARG A 31 0.81 -11.36 -10.64
CA ARG A 31 0.12 -10.73 -11.80
C ARG A 31 -1.42 -10.72 -11.78
N VAL A 32 -2.07 -10.97 -10.64
CA VAL A 32 -3.55 -10.84 -10.51
C VAL A 32 -4.05 -9.38 -10.43
N GLY A 33 -3.14 -8.40 -10.47
CA GLY A 33 -3.46 -6.97 -10.46
C GLY A 33 -3.65 -6.35 -9.07
N LYS A 34 -2.95 -6.89 -8.05
CA LYS A 34 -2.90 -6.32 -6.70
C LYS A 34 -2.39 -4.87 -6.70
N THR A 35 -1.28 -4.62 -7.36
CA THR A 35 -0.71 -3.26 -7.48
C THR A 35 -1.66 -2.32 -8.21
N THR A 36 -2.36 -2.80 -9.24
CA THR A 36 -3.33 -2.01 -10.00
C THR A 36 -4.45 -1.49 -9.10
N ILE A 37 -5.03 -2.36 -8.27
CA ILE A 37 -6.16 -1.98 -7.44
C ILE A 37 -5.76 -1.07 -6.27
N THR A 38 -4.58 -1.27 -5.67
CA THR A 38 -4.09 -0.42 -4.58
C THR A 38 -3.72 0.98 -5.06
N GLN A 39 -3.08 1.11 -6.23
CA GLN A 39 -2.80 2.41 -6.83
C GLN A 39 -4.08 3.17 -7.17
N LYS A 40 -5.07 2.49 -7.77
CA LYS A 40 -6.37 3.09 -8.07
C LYS A 40 -7.04 3.61 -6.80
N PHE A 41 -7.12 2.76 -5.77
CA PHE A 41 -7.67 3.14 -4.48
C PHE A 41 -6.94 4.36 -3.87
N GLY A 42 -5.60 4.36 -3.88
CA GLY A 42 -4.79 5.49 -3.41
C GLY A 42 -5.11 6.81 -4.12
N LYS A 43 -5.19 6.78 -5.46
CA LYS A 43 -5.52 7.95 -6.29
C LYS A 43 -6.91 8.51 -6.03
N GLU A 44 -7.89 7.65 -5.80
CA GLU A 44 -9.30 8.06 -5.66
C GLU A 44 -9.66 8.45 -4.21
N ASN A 45 -8.93 7.97 -3.21
CA ASN A 45 -9.32 8.10 -1.80
C ASN A 45 -8.41 8.99 -0.95
N TYR A 46 -7.27 9.43 -1.50
CA TYR A 46 -6.31 10.28 -0.80
C TYR A 46 -5.86 11.43 -1.70
N ARG A 47 -5.61 12.59 -1.09
CA ARG A 47 -5.05 13.75 -1.81
C ARG A 47 -3.68 13.44 -2.44
N SER A 48 -2.89 12.60 -1.78
CA SER A 48 -1.56 12.17 -2.21
C SER A 48 -1.21 10.82 -1.57
N TYR A 49 -0.38 10.03 -2.24
CA TYR A 49 0.17 8.78 -1.69
C TYR A 49 1.61 8.55 -2.16
N ALA A 50 2.41 7.87 -1.32
CA ALA A 50 3.74 7.39 -1.69
C ALA A 50 3.65 5.92 -2.11
N LEU A 51 4.31 5.57 -3.22
CA LEU A 51 4.44 4.19 -3.68
C LEU A 51 5.90 3.75 -3.56
N ILE A 52 6.14 2.75 -2.71
CA ILE A 52 7.48 2.17 -2.51
C ILE A 52 7.51 0.81 -3.19
N ASP A 53 8.25 0.69 -4.29
CA ASP A 53 8.53 -0.59 -4.95
C ASP A 53 9.95 -1.06 -4.58
N PHE A 54 10.04 -2.01 -3.65
CA PHE A 54 11.33 -2.54 -3.18
C PHE A 54 12.18 -3.19 -4.30
N ASN A 55 11.63 -3.48 -5.48
CA ASN A 55 12.46 -3.91 -6.61
C ASN A 55 13.22 -2.76 -7.27
N ARG A 56 12.77 -1.52 -7.10
CA ARG A 56 13.28 -0.33 -7.79
C ARG A 56 13.98 0.68 -6.89
N VAL A 57 13.82 0.57 -5.57
CA VAL A 57 14.48 1.48 -4.62
C VAL A 57 15.98 1.22 -4.51
N SER A 58 16.74 2.26 -4.13
CA SER A 58 18.19 2.19 -3.97
C SER A 58 18.60 1.20 -2.88
N SER A 59 19.81 0.66 -2.97
CA SER A 59 20.41 -0.20 -1.94
C SER A 59 20.42 0.49 -0.57
N LYS A 60 20.71 1.80 -0.53
CA LYS A 60 20.66 2.62 0.69
C LYS A 60 19.27 2.64 1.33
N LEU A 61 18.21 2.78 0.54
CA LEU A 61 16.84 2.75 1.07
C LEU A 61 16.53 1.35 1.62
N LYS A 62 16.89 0.29 0.88
CA LYS A 62 16.70 -1.10 1.33
C LYS A 62 17.39 -1.38 2.66
N SER A 63 18.67 -0.97 2.78
CA SER A 63 19.43 -1.17 4.01
C SER A 63 18.81 -0.39 5.17
N SER A 64 18.36 0.85 4.94
CA SER A 64 17.68 1.64 5.96
C SER A 64 16.42 0.95 6.47
N PHE A 65 15.58 0.39 5.59
CA PHE A 65 14.42 -0.39 6.01
C PHE A 65 14.84 -1.58 6.86
N ASN A 66 15.80 -2.40 6.40
CA ASN A 66 16.24 -3.60 7.12
C ASN A 66 16.86 -3.30 8.50
N SER A 67 17.66 -2.25 8.62
CA SER A 67 18.34 -1.90 9.87
C SER A 67 17.42 -1.21 10.89
N ASN A 68 16.35 -0.55 10.41
CA ASN A 68 15.51 0.31 11.24
C ASN A 68 14.05 -0.19 11.34
N LEU A 69 13.76 -1.45 11.00
CA LEU A 69 12.40 -2.01 11.04
C LEU A 69 11.69 -1.80 12.40
N ASN A 70 12.45 -1.80 13.48
CA ASN A 70 11.94 -1.69 14.85
C ASN A 70 12.03 -0.26 15.42
N ASN A 71 12.61 0.68 14.68
CA ASN A 71 12.76 2.07 15.12
C ASN A 71 11.88 2.97 14.25
N LEU A 72 10.62 3.09 14.66
CA LEU A 72 9.62 3.89 13.96
C LEU A 72 9.96 5.40 13.96
N ASP A 73 10.75 5.88 14.93
CA ASP A 73 11.16 7.29 15.02
C ASP A 73 12.14 7.70 13.89
N ILE A 74 12.73 6.73 13.18
CA ILE A 74 13.58 7.02 12.02
C ILE A 74 12.75 7.25 10.74
N LEU A 75 11.47 6.87 10.74
CA LEU A 75 10.59 6.95 9.57
C LEU A 75 9.72 8.22 9.53
N PHE A 76 9.67 9.00 10.61
CA PHE A 76 8.83 10.21 10.78
C PHE A 76 9.67 11.41 11.22
#